data_AF-A0A1A7BLA2-F1
#
_entry.id   AF-A0A1A7BLA2-F1
#
_cell.length_a   1.000
_cell.length_b   1.000
_cell.length_c   1.000
_cell.angle_alpha   90.00
_cell.angle_beta   90.00
_cell.angle_gamma   90.00
#
_symmetry.space_group_name_H-M   'P 1'
#
loop_
_entity.id
_entity.type
_entity.pdbx_description
1 polymer ?
#
loop_
_entity_poly.entity_id
_entity_poly.type
_entity_poly.pdbx_seq_one_letter_code
_entity_poly.pdbx_strand_id
1 'polypeptide(L)'
;MGFRVFAVFGLCLLLAVTIVCDPAHAQDREVPYWASLRYDEVRMRVGPSEEYPIEWVYRRKGLPVKVVRVREGWRFVEDPEGAQGWIARSQLDPERGALVTGEGLADLRAEPAAASTLRWRAEPGVVGKLKGCRDSWCELDIGGRTGWIARERLWGEEDLPGDE
;
A
#
# COMPACT_ATOMS: atom_id res chain seq x y z
N MET A 1 -47.06 -67.69 -28.97
CA MET A 1 -46.41 -66.34 -29.01
C MET A 1 -46.04 -65.99 -27.57
N GLY A 2 -44.78 -66.10 -27.14
CA GLY A 2 -43.76 -65.03 -27.21
C GLY A 2 -43.97 -64.06 -26.03
N PHE A 3 -43.08 -63.90 -25.05
CA PHE A 3 -41.75 -63.29 -25.22
C PHE A 3 -40.80 -63.58 -24.05
N ARG A 4 -39.50 -63.43 -24.35
CA ARG A 4 -38.33 -63.87 -23.60
C ARG A 4 -37.88 -62.85 -22.53
N VAL A 5 -37.16 -63.39 -21.54
CA VAL A 5 -36.23 -62.70 -20.62
C VAL A 5 -34.90 -62.40 -21.34
N PHE A 6 -34.08 -61.50 -20.75
CA PHE A 6 -32.70 -61.02 -21.09
C PHE A 6 -32.69 -59.64 -21.80
N ALA A 7 -31.86 -58.64 -21.50
CA ALA A 7 -30.73 -58.46 -20.58
C ALA A 7 -30.39 -56.95 -20.41
N VAL A 8 -29.79 -56.62 -19.25
CA VAL A 8 -28.71 -55.64 -18.96
C VAL A 8 -28.39 -54.52 -19.98
N PHE A 9 -28.47 -53.25 -19.53
CA PHE A 9 -27.59 -52.11 -19.88
C PHE A 9 -27.99 -50.98 -18.89
N GLY A 10 -27.22 -50.53 -17.91
CA GLY A 10 -25.81 -50.18 -17.92
C GLY A 10 -25.66 -48.67 -18.17
N LEU A 11 -25.77 -47.82 -17.15
CA LEU A 11 -25.18 -46.47 -17.17
C LEU A 11 -25.02 -45.88 -15.75
N CYS A 12 -23.86 -46.11 -15.15
CA CYS A 12 -23.34 -45.28 -14.05
C CYS A 12 -23.11 -43.85 -14.59
N LEU A 13 -23.97 -42.90 -14.23
CA LEU A 13 -23.71 -41.49 -14.46
C LEU A 13 -22.86 -40.95 -13.30
N LEU A 14 -21.55 -41.22 -13.34
CA LEU A 14 -20.58 -40.54 -12.49
C LEU A 14 -20.40 -39.12 -13.03
N LEU A 15 -21.08 -38.14 -12.42
CA LEU A 15 -20.78 -36.72 -12.60
C LEU A 15 -19.38 -36.45 -12.04
N ALA A 16 -18.38 -36.45 -12.92
CA ALA A 16 -17.07 -35.91 -12.60
C ALA A 16 -17.22 -34.39 -12.44
N VAL A 17 -17.38 -33.94 -11.20
CA VAL A 17 -17.25 -32.52 -10.83
C VAL A 17 -15.77 -32.20 -10.93
N THR A 18 -15.34 -31.70 -12.08
CA THR A 18 -14.01 -31.11 -12.23
C THR A 18 -14.00 -29.82 -11.42
N ILE A 19 -13.40 -29.88 -10.24
CA ILE A 19 -13.05 -28.68 -9.46
C ILE A 19 -12.01 -27.93 -10.31
N VAL A 20 -12.46 -26.92 -11.03
CA VAL A 20 -11.56 -25.92 -11.62
C VAL A 20 -11.00 -25.15 -10.43
N CYS A 21 -9.80 -25.53 -10.03
CA CYS A 21 -9.02 -24.75 -9.07
C CYS A 21 -8.44 -23.60 -9.88
N ASP A 22 -9.16 -22.49 -9.97
CA ASP A 22 -8.57 -21.25 -10.47
C ASP A 22 -7.37 -20.94 -9.56
N PRO A 23 -6.15 -20.80 -10.10
CA PRO A 23 -5.06 -20.28 -9.31
C PRO A 23 -5.51 -18.91 -8.81
N ALA A 24 -5.52 -18.72 -7.50
CA ALA A 24 -5.73 -17.42 -6.89
C ALA A 24 -4.57 -16.52 -7.34
N HIS A 25 -4.72 -15.89 -8.51
CA HIS A 25 -3.91 -14.75 -8.88
C HIS A 25 -4.21 -13.69 -7.82
N ALA A 26 -3.29 -13.51 -6.88
CA ALA A 26 -3.30 -12.37 -6.00
C ALA A 26 -3.45 -11.15 -6.90
N GLN A 27 -4.62 -10.52 -6.87
CA GLN A 27 -4.97 -9.45 -7.80
C GLN A 27 -3.82 -8.45 -7.83
N ASP A 28 -3.21 -8.30 -9.00
CA ASP A 28 -2.15 -7.31 -9.20
C ASP A 28 -2.81 -5.94 -9.00
N ARG A 29 -2.58 -5.35 -7.82
CA ARG A 29 -3.04 -4.00 -7.47
C ARG A 29 -2.57 -3.04 -8.54
N GLU A 30 -3.47 -2.21 -9.05
CA GLU A 30 -3.15 -1.20 -10.04
C GLU A 30 -2.01 -0.31 -9.51
N VAL A 31 -1.08 0.06 -10.40
CA VAL A 31 0.06 0.92 -10.07
C VAL A 31 -0.08 2.25 -10.82
N PRO A 32 0.41 3.38 -10.25
CA PRO A 32 1.06 3.48 -8.96
C PRO A 32 0.08 3.48 -7.77
N TYR A 33 0.59 3.16 -6.58
CA TYR A 33 -0.15 3.24 -5.32
C TYR A 33 0.78 3.53 -4.13
N TRP A 34 0.22 4.01 -3.03
CA TRP A 34 0.97 4.27 -1.79
C TRP A 34 1.10 3.04 -0.91
N ALA A 35 2.28 2.89 -0.31
CA ALA A 35 2.53 2.01 0.82
C ALA A 35 3.38 2.73 1.86
N SER A 36 3.47 2.16 3.06
CA SER A 36 4.35 2.67 4.11
C SER A 36 5.30 1.59 4.63
N LEU A 37 6.44 1.99 5.17
CA LEU A 37 7.40 1.04 5.74
C LEU A 37 6.83 0.39 7.01
N ARG A 38 6.69 -0.94 7.02
CA ARG A 38 6.07 -1.68 8.13
C ARG A 38 6.91 -1.70 9.40
N TYR A 39 8.23 -1.80 9.25
CA TYR A 39 9.17 -2.04 10.35
C TYR A 39 10.09 -0.84 10.59
N ASP A 40 10.75 -0.83 11.75
CA ASP A 40 11.75 0.18 12.08
C ASP A 40 12.95 0.12 11.14
N GLU A 41 13.32 -1.09 10.66
CA GLU A 41 14.33 -1.29 9.63
C GLU A 41 13.74 -1.98 8.40
N VAL A 42 13.84 -1.34 7.23
CA VAL A 42 13.43 -1.91 5.93
C VAL A 42 14.57 -1.83 4.93
N ARG A 43 14.72 -2.87 4.10
CA ARG A 43 15.82 -3.00 3.16
C ARG A 43 15.31 -2.86 1.74
N MET A 44 15.84 -1.88 1.04
CA MET A 44 15.67 -1.73 -0.41
C MET A 44 16.84 -2.42 -1.11
N ARG A 45 16.53 -3.15 -2.17
CA ARG A 45 17.49 -3.93 -2.96
C ARG A 45 17.46 -3.49 -4.41
N VAL A 46 18.55 -3.73 -5.12
CA VAL A 46 18.64 -3.44 -6.56
C VAL A 46 17.78 -4.36 -7.43
N GLY A 47 17.32 -5.50 -6.90
CA GLY A 47 16.51 -6.47 -7.63
C GLY A 47 15.45 -7.19 -6.77
N PRO A 48 14.46 -7.85 -7.42
CA PRO A 48 13.31 -8.48 -6.77
C PRO A 48 13.62 -9.88 -6.23
N SER A 49 14.68 -9.99 -5.42
CA SER A 49 15.07 -11.23 -4.70
C SER A 49 15.96 -10.86 -3.52
N GLU A 50 15.98 -11.73 -2.50
CA GLU A 50 16.86 -11.56 -1.33
C GLU A 50 18.35 -11.72 -1.66
N GLU A 51 18.66 -12.33 -2.80
CA GLU A 51 20.03 -12.52 -3.30
C GLU A 51 20.66 -11.22 -3.85
N TYR A 52 19.84 -10.26 -4.28
CA TYR A 52 20.34 -8.97 -4.76
C TYR A 52 20.89 -8.13 -3.60
N PRO A 53 21.98 -7.37 -3.80
CA PRO A 53 22.53 -6.53 -2.75
C PRO A 53 21.51 -5.48 -2.27
N ILE A 54 21.67 -5.11 -1.00
CA ILE A 54 20.91 -4.02 -0.38
C ILE A 54 21.50 -2.71 -0.88
N GLU A 55 20.67 -1.90 -1.51
CA GLU A 55 21.00 -0.55 -1.96
C GLU A 55 20.87 0.43 -0.78
N TRP A 56 19.82 0.26 0.03
CA TRP A 56 19.52 1.17 1.13
C TRP A 56 18.86 0.46 2.33
N VAL A 57 19.13 0.98 3.52
CA VAL A 57 18.50 0.54 4.78
C VAL A 57 17.76 1.72 5.41
N TYR A 58 16.44 1.70 5.30
CA TYR A 58 15.58 2.70 5.94
C TYR A 58 15.48 2.44 7.44
N ARG A 59 15.57 3.51 8.24
CA ARG A 59 15.34 3.49 9.70
C ARG A 59 14.18 4.39 10.11
N ARG A 60 13.02 4.19 9.49
CA ARG A 60 11.87 5.09 9.63
C ARG A 60 10.56 4.35 9.34
N LYS A 61 9.99 3.73 10.36
CA LYS A 61 8.67 3.10 10.27
C LYS A 61 7.60 4.11 9.82
N GLY A 62 6.70 3.67 8.96
CA GLY A 62 5.58 4.44 8.43
C GLY A 62 5.96 5.38 7.28
N LEU A 63 7.24 5.52 6.92
CA LEU A 63 7.66 6.39 5.80
C LEU A 63 6.88 6.00 4.54
N PRO A 64 6.15 6.94 3.90
CA PRO A 64 5.45 6.65 2.66
C PRO A 64 6.44 6.41 1.51
N VAL A 65 6.12 5.42 0.69
CA VAL A 65 6.82 5.10 -0.57
C VAL A 65 5.80 4.90 -1.67
N LYS A 66 6.11 5.38 -2.88
CA LYS A 66 5.26 5.23 -4.06
C LYS A 66 5.62 3.93 -4.75
N VAL A 67 4.72 2.97 -4.78
CA VAL A 67 4.91 1.72 -5.55
C VAL A 67 4.57 2.00 -7.01
N VAL A 68 5.52 1.81 -7.91
CA VAL A 68 5.33 2.09 -9.35
C VAL A 68 5.40 0.83 -10.21
N ARG A 69 5.89 -0.29 -9.67
CA ARG A 69 5.91 -1.60 -10.34
C ARG A 69 5.77 -2.73 -9.32
N VAL A 70 5.14 -3.81 -9.75
CA VAL A 70 4.92 -5.03 -8.95
C VAL A 70 5.57 -6.21 -9.66
N ARG A 71 6.22 -7.10 -8.90
CA ARG A 71 6.66 -8.41 -9.37
C ARG A 71 6.58 -9.42 -8.25
N GLU A 72 5.65 -10.37 -8.35
CA GLU A 72 5.45 -11.43 -7.35
C GLU A 72 5.36 -10.85 -5.91
N GLY A 73 6.31 -11.19 -5.04
CA GLY A 73 6.43 -10.71 -3.66
C GLY A 73 7.16 -9.37 -3.50
N TRP A 74 7.56 -8.70 -4.58
CA TRP A 74 8.40 -7.50 -4.56
C TRP A 74 7.72 -6.28 -5.16
N ARG A 75 8.02 -5.12 -4.61
CA ARG A 75 7.48 -3.82 -5.03
C ARG A 75 8.65 -2.93 -5.38
N PHE A 76 8.67 -2.44 -6.62
CA PHE A 76 9.63 -1.41 -7.01
C PHE A 76 9.04 -0.08 -6.60
N VAL A 77 9.72 0.61 -5.71
CA VAL A 77 9.24 1.81 -5.04
C VAL A 77 10.11 3.01 -5.37
N GLU A 78 9.53 4.20 -5.24
CA GLU A 78 10.20 5.49 -5.19
C GLU A 78 9.97 6.11 -3.81
N ASP A 79 11.03 6.62 -3.21
CA ASP A 79 11.00 7.26 -1.90
C ASP A 79 10.88 8.80 -2.00
N PRO A 80 10.75 9.53 -0.87
CA PRO A 80 10.62 10.99 -0.87
C PRO A 80 11.80 11.75 -1.48
N GLU A 81 12.98 11.12 -1.54
CA GLU A 81 14.20 11.71 -2.08
C GLU A 81 14.42 11.29 -3.55
N GLY A 82 13.49 10.53 -4.13
CA GLY A 82 13.54 10.02 -5.49
C GLY A 82 14.39 8.76 -5.65
N ALA A 83 14.88 8.16 -4.57
CA ALA A 83 15.60 6.90 -4.63
C ALA A 83 14.64 5.76 -5.01
N GLN A 84 15.11 4.85 -5.85
CA GLN A 84 14.29 3.77 -6.38
C GLN A 84 14.91 2.40 -6.17
N GLY A 85 14.08 1.40 -5.90
CA GLY A 85 14.53 0.02 -5.72
C GLY A 85 13.42 -0.92 -5.28
N TRP A 86 13.79 -2.17 -5.03
CA TRP A 86 12.86 -3.23 -4.68
C TRP A 86 12.77 -3.43 -3.17
N ILE A 87 11.54 -3.42 -2.64
CA ILE A 87 11.24 -3.78 -1.26
C ILE A 87 10.31 -5.00 -1.27
N ALA A 88 10.56 -5.96 -0.38
CA ALA A 88 9.68 -7.10 -0.22
C ALA A 88 8.31 -6.63 0.31
N ARG A 89 7.21 -7.14 -0.26
CA ARG A 89 5.84 -6.81 0.15
C ARG A 89 5.60 -7.00 1.64
N SER A 90 6.25 -7.99 2.26
CA SER A 90 6.18 -8.25 3.71
C SER A 90 6.70 -7.09 4.56
N GLN A 91 7.60 -6.26 4.04
CA GLN A 91 8.15 -5.09 4.71
C GLN A 91 7.34 -3.81 4.48
N LEU A 92 6.24 -3.89 3.73
CA LEU A 92 5.34 -2.79 3.43
C LEU A 92 3.98 -2.99 4.11
N ASP A 93 3.40 -1.88 4.55
CA ASP A 93 2.03 -1.78 5.02
C ASP A 93 1.18 -1.06 3.96
N PRO A 94 0.00 -1.58 3.59
CA PRO A 94 -0.92 -0.88 2.69
C PRO A 94 -1.53 0.39 3.29
N GLU A 95 -1.45 0.61 4.62
CA GLU A 95 -1.92 1.84 5.25
C GLU A 95 -1.17 3.07 4.72
N ARG A 96 -1.91 4.09 4.29
CA ARG A 96 -1.36 5.34 3.77
C ARG A 96 -0.61 6.10 4.87
N GLY A 97 0.69 6.26 4.68
CA GLY A 97 1.52 7.18 5.44
C GLY A 97 1.61 8.53 4.75
N ALA A 98 2.01 9.56 5.49
CA ALA A 98 2.50 10.80 4.92
C ALA A 98 3.73 11.30 5.68
N LEU A 99 4.62 11.98 4.96
CA LEU A 99 5.83 12.62 5.48
C LEU A 99 5.63 14.13 5.46
N VAL A 100 5.90 14.81 6.57
CA VAL A 100 5.92 16.28 6.61
C VAL A 100 7.17 16.77 5.87
N THR A 101 6.99 17.63 4.87
CA THR A 101 8.06 18.17 4.01
C THR A 101 8.10 19.70 4.09
N GLY A 102 9.01 20.33 3.33
CA GLY A 102 9.20 21.78 3.24
C GLY A 102 10.05 22.38 4.35
N GLU A 103 10.18 23.71 4.34
CA GLU A 103 10.98 24.44 5.33
C GLU A 103 10.18 24.84 6.57
N GLY A 104 10.84 24.92 7.72
CA GLY A 104 10.24 25.35 8.98
C GLY A 104 9.17 24.41 9.53
N LEU A 105 8.59 24.80 10.66
CA LEU A 105 7.53 24.04 11.32
C LEU A 105 6.22 24.09 10.52
N ALA A 106 5.61 22.92 10.29
CA ALA A 106 4.29 22.82 9.69
C ALA A 106 3.19 22.95 10.76
N ASP A 107 2.21 23.82 10.52
CA ASP A 107 1.06 24.01 11.40
C ASP A 107 0.02 22.90 11.20
N LEU A 108 -0.45 22.31 12.31
CA LEU A 108 -1.61 21.42 12.32
C LEU A 108 -2.77 22.08 13.06
N ARG A 109 -3.89 22.20 12.35
CA ARG A 109 -5.05 23.00 12.74
C ARG A 109 -6.25 22.15 13.11
N ALA A 110 -7.24 22.75 13.76
CA ALA A 110 -8.44 22.06 14.18
C ALA A 110 -9.38 21.71 13.01
N GLU A 111 -9.37 22.49 11.94
CA GLU A 111 -10.20 22.34 10.74
C GLU A 111 -9.37 22.59 9.47
N PRO A 112 -9.83 22.15 8.28
CA PRO A 112 -9.14 22.38 7.00
C PRO A 112 -9.25 23.85 6.52
N ALA A 113 -8.75 24.78 7.32
CA ALA A 113 -8.79 26.21 7.02
C ALA A 113 -7.61 26.95 7.67
N ALA A 114 -7.02 27.89 6.92
CA ALA A 114 -5.86 28.64 7.37
C ALA A 114 -6.14 29.51 8.62
N ALA A 115 -7.37 30.00 8.75
CA ALA A 115 -7.81 30.79 9.92
C ALA A 115 -8.23 29.93 11.12
N SER A 116 -8.30 28.60 10.99
CA SER A 116 -8.69 27.72 12.08
C SER A 116 -7.65 27.68 13.19
N THR A 117 -8.08 27.37 14.41
CA THR A 117 -7.25 27.26 15.61
C THR A 117 -6.05 26.36 15.37
N LEU A 118 -4.85 26.90 15.59
CA LEU A 118 -3.61 26.11 15.62
C LEU A 118 -3.64 25.16 16.82
N ARG A 119 -3.47 23.86 16.58
CA ARG A 119 -3.40 22.87 17.66
C ARG A 119 -1.96 22.60 18.10
N TRP A 120 -1.08 22.36 17.13
CA TRP A 120 0.33 22.03 17.37
C TRP A 120 1.10 22.14 16.05
N ARG A 121 2.41 21.90 16.10
CA ARG A 121 3.29 21.95 14.93
C ARG A 121 4.13 20.69 14.81
N ALA A 122 4.48 20.33 13.58
CA ALA A 122 5.39 19.23 13.26
C ALA A 122 6.64 19.78 12.56
N GLU A 123 7.79 19.16 12.83
CA GLU A 123 9.01 19.40 12.07
C GLU A 123 8.96 18.65 10.72
N PRO A 124 9.64 19.15 9.68
CA PRO A 124 9.92 18.37 8.48
C PRO A 124 10.62 17.06 8.85
N GLY A 125 10.27 15.96 8.18
CA GLY A 125 10.78 14.62 8.49
C GLY A 125 9.88 13.79 9.40
N VAL A 126 8.88 14.41 10.06
CA VAL A 126 7.90 13.68 10.87
C VAL A 126 6.97 12.86 9.95
N VAL A 127 6.73 11.62 10.34
CA VAL A 127 5.85 10.69 9.64
C VAL A 127 4.56 10.49 10.44
N GLY A 128 3.43 10.41 9.74
CA GLY A 128 2.12 10.14 10.33
C GLY A 128 1.24 9.29 9.43
N LYS A 129 0.10 8.86 9.97
CA LYS A 129 -0.94 8.16 9.21
C LYS A 129 -1.83 9.19 8.53
N LEU A 130 -1.99 9.08 7.22
CA LEU A 130 -2.88 9.95 6.45
C LEU A 130 -4.31 9.43 6.56
N LYS A 131 -5.20 10.20 7.19
CA LYS A 131 -6.61 9.81 7.36
C LYS A 131 -7.47 10.15 6.15
N GLY A 132 -7.04 11.15 5.37
CA GLY A 132 -7.69 11.60 4.15
C GLY A 132 -7.41 13.07 3.88
N CYS A 133 -7.74 13.51 2.68
CA CYS A 133 -7.58 14.89 2.25
C CYS A 133 -8.91 15.48 1.77
N ARG A 134 -9.09 16.77 1.95
CA ARG A 134 -10.19 17.59 1.44
C ARG A 134 -9.61 18.90 0.94
N ASP A 135 -9.89 19.25 -0.31
CA ASP A 135 -9.36 20.44 -0.97
C ASP A 135 -7.83 20.56 -0.83
N SER A 136 -7.32 21.64 -0.23
CA SER A 136 -5.89 21.87 0.00
C SER A 136 -5.41 21.41 1.38
N TRP A 137 -6.15 20.53 2.07
CA TRP A 137 -5.86 20.11 3.44
C TRP A 137 -5.93 18.59 3.60
N CYS A 138 -5.11 18.07 4.50
CA CYS A 138 -5.10 16.65 4.85
C CYS A 138 -5.16 16.48 6.36
N GLU A 139 -5.91 15.49 6.83
CA GLU A 139 -5.91 15.12 8.23
C GLU A 139 -4.82 14.08 8.49
N LEU A 140 -3.88 14.44 9.38
CA LEU A 140 -2.73 13.63 9.73
C LEU A 140 -2.81 13.21 11.21
N ASP A 141 -2.54 11.94 11.48
CA ASP A 141 -2.44 11.37 12.82
C ASP A 141 -0.99 11.02 13.13
N ILE A 142 -0.41 11.70 14.12
CA ILE A 142 0.95 11.47 14.60
C ILE A 142 0.88 11.03 16.06
N GLY A 143 1.04 9.72 16.28
CA GLY A 143 1.04 9.12 17.61
C GLY A 143 -0.27 9.32 18.38
N GLY A 144 -1.41 9.30 17.69
CA GLY A 144 -2.74 9.49 18.27
C GLY A 144 -3.20 10.95 18.37
N ARG A 145 -2.35 11.90 17.97
CA ARG A 145 -2.72 13.32 17.90
C ARG A 145 -3.06 13.67 16.46
N THR A 146 -4.30 14.13 16.23
CA THR A 146 -4.78 14.52 14.90
C THR A 146 -4.77 16.03 14.69
N GLY A 147 -4.66 16.43 13.43
CA GLY A 147 -4.84 17.80 12.98
C GLY A 147 -4.82 17.93 11.46
N TRP A 148 -5.33 19.05 10.96
CA TRP A 148 -5.36 19.39 9.54
C TRP A 148 -4.09 20.16 9.16
N ILE A 149 -3.37 19.63 8.18
CA ILE A 149 -2.15 20.21 7.62
C ILE A 149 -2.39 20.59 6.16
N ALA A 150 -1.73 21.63 5.67
CA ALA A 150 -1.79 21.99 4.26
C ALA A 150 -1.24 20.85 3.39
N ARG A 151 -1.95 20.51 2.31
CA ARG A 151 -1.62 19.38 1.43
C ARG A 151 -0.20 19.48 0.86
N GLU A 152 0.22 20.67 0.45
CA GLU A 152 1.56 20.97 -0.06
C GLU A 152 2.71 20.74 0.94
N ARG A 153 2.40 20.55 2.23
CA ARG A 153 3.38 20.24 3.28
C ARG A 153 3.57 18.75 3.50
N LEU A 154 2.98 17.91 2.65
CA LEU A 154 3.07 16.47 2.75
C LEU A 154 3.73 15.87 1.52
N TRP A 155 4.27 14.68 1.74
CA TRP A 155 4.50 13.68 0.72
C TRP A 155 3.71 12.41 1.08
N GLY A 156 3.12 11.74 0.10
CA GLY A 156 2.22 10.59 0.32
C GLY A 156 0.73 10.93 0.24
N GLU A 157 0.40 12.18 -0.09
CA GLU A 157 -0.92 12.81 -0.12
C GLU A 157 -1.60 12.83 -1.48
N GLU A 158 -0.84 12.64 -2.56
CA GLU A 158 -1.34 12.50 -3.93
C GLU A 158 -2.34 11.33 -4.00
N ASP A 159 -3.43 11.49 -4.74
CA ASP A 159 -4.38 10.41 -4.98
C ASP A 159 -3.93 9.63 -6.23
N LEU A 160 -3.56 8.35 -6.05
CA LEU A 160 -3.06 7.49 -7.12
C LEU A 160 -4.13 6.48 -7.55
N PRO A 161 -4.13 6.02 -8.81
CA PRO A 161 -5.17 5.11 -9.33
C PRO A 161 -5.24 3.79 -8.56
N GLY A 162 -4.13 3.31 -8.01
CA GLY A 162 -4.11 2.08 -7.22
C GLY A 162 -4.42 2.25 -5.74
N ASP A 163 -4.82 3.43 -5.24
CA ASP A 163 -5.10 3.64 -3.82
C ASP A 163 -6.48 3.13 -3.36
N GLU A 164 -7.31 2.64 -4.29
CA GLU A 164 -8.66 2.07 -4.05
C GLU A 164 -8.67 0.74 -3.28
#